data_AF-T0BZV6-F1
#
_entry.id   AF-T0BZV6-F1
#
_cell.length_a   1.000
_cell.length_b   1.000
_cell.length_c   1.000
_cell.angle_alpha   90.00
_cell.angle_beta   90.00
_cell.angle_gamma   90.00
#
_symmetry.space_group_name_H-M   'P 1'
#
loop_
_entity.id
_entity.type
_entity.pdbx_description
1 polymer ?
#
loop_
_entity_poly.entity_id
_entity_poly.type
_entity_poly.pdbx_seq_one_letter_code
_entity_poly.pdbx_strand_id
1 'polypeptide(L)'
;MQQRKRWWNIVCGVVLACGLAALGPVWSASSAEADGQPAAIGHEATELTQYLVLTATGQTWFGKPIYQVRNRSGSTLSHVVLKSLSGESLPVLYVGQSAPRAWPKRSSQILSAPFTLQVGQSMWFVGPKNPPAQFELLWQASGDRPRFDIIQTS
;
A
#
# COMPACT_ATOMS: atom_id res chain seq x y z
N MET A 1 -29.11 18.92 46.42
CA MET A 1 -27.89 19.21 45.63
C MET A 1 -28.12 18.77 44.19
N GLN A 2 -28.19 19.77 43.29
CA GLN A 2 -27.87 19.83 41.84
C GLN A 2 -27.78 18.51 41.04
N GLN A 3 -28.65 18.23 40.04
CA GLN A 3 -28.62 18.68 38.62
C GLN A 3 -27.25 18.45 37.94
N ARG A 4 -27.14 17.63 36.88
CA ARG A 4 -27.31 18.05 35.47
C ARG A 4 -27.48 16.81 34.55
N LYS A 5 -28.65 16.66 33.91
CA LYS A 5 -28.93 16.93 32.48
C LYS A 5 -28.29 15.94 31.49
N ARG A 6 -28.98 14.81 31.23
CA ARG A 6 -28.90 14.06 29.97
C ARG A 6 -30.02 14.57 29.06
N TRP A 7 -29.65 15.21 27.96
CA TRP A 7 -30.57 15.87 27.05
C TRP A 7 -31.19 14.90 26.04
N TRP A 8 -32.52 14.97 26.00
CA TRP A 8 -33.43 14.94 24.85
C TRP A 8 -33.88 13.59 24.27
N ASN A 9 -35.09 13.22 24.71
CA ASN A 9 -36.17 12.63 23.92
C ASN A 9 -36.33 13.29 22.55
N ILE A 10 -36.90 12.58 21.57
CA ILE A 10 -38.20 12.94 20.96
C ILE A 10 -38.72 11.72 20.19
N VAL A 11 -39.84 11.21 20.70
CA VAL A 11 -40.83 10.36 20.03
C VAL A 11 -41.51 11.18 18.94
N CYS A 12 -41.84 10.60 17.79
CA CYS A 12 -43.09 10.92 17.07
C CYS A 12 -43.31 9.93 15.91
N GLY A 13 -44.32 9.07 16.07
CA GLY A 13 -45.00 8.46 14.93
C GLY A 13 -45.83 9.50 14.19
N VAL A 14 -46.02 9.30 12.90
CA VAL A 14 -47.02 10.03 12.12
C VAL A 14 -47.85 9.01 11.35
N VAL A 15 -49.12 8.98 11.75
CA VAL A 15 -50.23 8.35 11.05
C VAL A 15 -50.92 9.44 10.22
N LEU A 16 -51.58 9.01 9.13
CA LEU A 16 -52.67 9.65 8.38
C LEU A 16 -52.37 10.54 7.16
N ALA A 17 -52.84 10.01 6.02
CA ALA A 17 -53.92 10.55 5.19
C ALA A 17 -53.59 11.26 3.87
N CYS A 18 -54.39 10.88 2.88
CA CYS A 18 -54.48 11.31 1.49
C CYS A 18 -54.79 12.80 1.30
N GLY A 19 -54.37 13.36 0.15
CA GLY A 19 -55.06 14.50 -0.45
C GLY A 19 -54.25 15.42 -1.38
N LEU A 20 -54.28 15.10 -2.68
CA LEU A 20 -54.34 15.95 -3.88
C LEU A 20 -53.59 17.31 -4.02
N ALA A 21 -52.89 17.38 -5.18
CA ALA A 21 -52.77 18.50 -6.14
C ALA A 21 -51.83 19.70 -5.86
N ALA A 22 -50.80 19.85 -6.70
CA ALA A 22 -50.54 21.05 -7.53
C ALA A 22 -49.26 20.90 -8.37
N LEU A 23 -49.33 21.39 -9.62
CA LEU A 23 -48.26 21.46 -10.62
C LEU A 23 -47.27 22.61 -10.31
N GLY A 24 -45.96 22.42 -10.54
CA GLY A 24 -45.00 23.54 -10.64
C GLY A 24 -43.53 23.15 -10.35
N PRO A 25 -42.54 23.69 -11.10
CA PRO A 25 -41.24 23.06 -11.27
C PRO A 25 -40.28 23.36 -10.12
N VAL A 26 -39.78 22.34 -9.44
CA VAL A 26 -38.67 22.47 -8.50
C VAL A 26 -37.37 22.24 -9.25
N TRP A 27 -36.53 23.28 -9.23
CA TRP A 27 -35.12 23.26 -9.59
C TRP A 27 -34.47 21.90 -9.28
N SER A 28 -33.93 21.26 -10.31
CA SER A 28 -32.98 20.16 -10.14
C SER A 28 -31.71 20.72 -9.50
N ALA A 29 -31.62 20.65 -8.18
CA ALA A 29 -30.34 20.61 -7.50
C ALA A 29 -29.65 19.34 -7.99
N SER A 30 -28.75 19.51 -8.97
CA SER A 30 -27.86 18.45 -9.40
C SER A 30 -26.93 18.17 -8.22
N SER A 31 -27.29 17.17 -7.42
CA SER A 31 -26.34 16.48 -6.55
C SER A 31 -25.27 15.93 -7.46
N ALA A 32 -24.20 16.70 -7.64
CA ALA A 32 -22.92 16.14 -8.00
C ALA A 32 -22.48 15.31 -6.79
N GLU A 33 -23.03 14.11 -6.68
CA GLU A 33 -22.37 12.98 -6.05
C GLU A 33 -21.07 12.77 -6.83
N ALA A 34 -20.06 13.56 -6.47
CA ALA A 34 -18.67 13.23 -6.69
C ALA A 34 -18.39 12.04 -5.78
N ASP A 35 -18.95 10.90 -6.17
CA ASP A 35 -18.62 9.58 -5.68
C ASP A 35 -17.13 9.45 -5.89
N GLY A 36 -16.39 9.55 -4.79
CA GLY A 36 -14.96 9.35 -4.73
C GLY A 36 -14.70 7.88 -5.01
N GLN A 37 -14.82 7.49 -6.27
CA GLN A 37 -14.34 6.22 -6.79
C GLN A 37 -12.85 6.18 -6.43
N PRO A 38 -12.38 5.29 -5.53
CA PRO A 38 -10.96 5.12 -5.34
C PRO A 38 -10.40 4.74 -6.70
N ALA A 39 -9.50 5.56 -7.24
CA ALA A 39 -8.84 5.31 -8.51
C ALA A 39 -8.37 3.85 -8.48
N ALA A 40 -9.06 3.00 -9.26
CA ALA A 40 -8.72 1.59 -9.36
C ALA A 40 -7.25 1.55 -9.75
N ILE A 41 -6.43 1.00 -8.85
CA ILE A 41 -5.01 0.73 -9.11
C ILE A 41 -5.04 -0.28 -10.24
N GLY A 42 -4.94 0.20 -11.48
CA GLY A 42 -5.01 -0.63 -12.67
C GLY A 42 -3.93 -1.69 -12.58
N HIS A 43 -4.34 -2.95 -12.57
CA HIS A 43 -3.49 -4.11 -12.82
C HIS A 43 -3.06 -4.09 -14.29
N GLU A 44 -2.23 -3.12 -14.66
CA GLU A 44 -1.37 -3.26 -15.82
C GLU A 44 -0.10 -3.95 -15.34
N ALA A 45 -0.22 -5.27 -15.13
CA ALA A 45 0.93 -6.17 -15.05
C ALA A 45 1.56 -6.23 -16.44
N THR A 46 2.17 -5.11 -16.85
CA THR A 46 2.58 -4.90 -18.25
C THR A 46 3.94 -4.24 -18.20
N GLU A 47 4.96 -5.02 -18.59
CA GLU A 47 6.36 -4.62 -18.81
C GLU A 47 7.18 -4.13 -17.60
N LEU A 48 6.60 -3.77 -16.45
CA LEU A 48 7.35 -3.18 -15.33
C LEU A 48 8.21 -4.19 -14.54
N THR A 49 7.94 -5.49 -14.65
CA THR A 49 8.74 -6.58 -14.03
C THR A 49 10.18 -6.62 -14.55
N GLN A 50 10.49 -5.91 -15.64
CA GLN A 50 11.86 -5.73 -16.14
C GLN A 50 12.70 -4.77 -15.27
N TYR A 51 12.06 -3.94 -14.46
CA TYR A 51 12.71 -2.90 -13.67
C TYR A 51 13.17 -3.37 -12.30
N LEU A 52 12.55 -4.42 -11.76
CA LEU A 52 12.79 -4.88 -10.40
C LEU A 52 13.08 -6.37 -10.43
N VAL A 53 14.31 -6.72 -10.07
CA VAL A 53 14.74 -8.11 -10.04
C VAL A 53 14.76 -8.59 -8.60
N LEU A 54 13.98 -9.62 -8.32
CA LEU A 54 13.93 -10.32 -7.05
C LEU A 54 14.87 -11.54 -7.08
N THR A 55 15.82 -11.57 -6.15
CA THR A 55 16.80 -12.64 -6.05
C THR A 55 16.82 -13.21 -4.63
N ALA A 56 16.80 -14.54 -4.52
CA ALA A 56 17.05 -15.23 -3.27
C ALA A 56 18.56 -15.16 -2.95
N THR A 57 18.92 -14.70 -1.77
CA THR A 57 20.35 -14.50 -1.43
C THR A 57 21.05 -15.76 -0.93
N GLY A 58 20.28 -16.81 -0.60
CA GLY A 58 20.77 -17.99 0.13
C GLY A 58 21.13 -17.73 1.59
N GLN A 59 20.99 -16.50 2.07
CA GLN A 59 21.32 -16.11 3.44
C GLN A 59 20.05 -16.07 4.30
N THR A 60 20.25 -16.16 5.62
CA THR A 60 19.16 -16.10 6.59
C THR A 60 19.43 -15.07 7.67
N TRP A 61 18.36 -14.47 8.18
CA TRP A 61 18.34 -13.58 9.33
C TRP A 61 17.43 -14.17 10.39
N PHE A 62 18.03 -14.63 11.50
CA PHE A 62 17.33 -15.33 12.58
C PHE A 62 16.42 -16.48 12.10
N GLY A 63 16.92 -17.29 11.17
CA GLY A 63 16.20 -18.45 10.62
C GLY A 63 15.17 -18.11 9.54
N LYS A 64 14.98 -16.84 9.19
CA LYS A 64 14.13 -16.42 8.06
C LYS A 64 15.00 -16.04 6.84
N PRO A 65 14.58 -16.37 5.62
CA PRO A 65 15.36 -16.09 4.42
C PRO A 65 15.44 -14.61 4.11
N ILE A 66 16.61 -14.18 3.61
CA ILE A 66 16.84 -12.81 3.12
C ILE A 66 16.70 -12.81 1.59
N TYR A 67 15.94 -11.84 1.10
CA TYR A 67 15.75 -11.57 -0.31
C TYR A 67 16.35 -10.22 -0.69
N GLN A 68 16.72 -10.09 -1.96
CA GLN A 68 17.17 -8.85 -2.56
C GLN A 68 16.19 -8.44 -3.65
N VAL A 69 15.71 -7.19 -3.61
CA VAL A 69 15.07 -6.56 -4.76
C VAL A 69 15.98 -5.46 -5.29
N ARG A 70 16.32 -5.51 -6.57
CA ARG A 70 17.21 -4.54 -7.22
C ARG A 70 16.45 -3.68 -8.22
N ASN A 71 16.61 -2.36 -8.11
CA ASN A 71 16.17 -1.43 -9.14
C ASN A 71 17.14 -1.47 -10.33
N ARG A 72 16.68 -2.04 -11.44
CA ARG A 72 17.33 -2.06 -12.76
C ARG A 72 16.70 -1.06 -13.74
N SER A 73 15.74 -0.25 -13.30
CA SER A 73 15.17 0.80 -14.15
C SER A 73 16.16 1.91 -14.44
N GLY A 74 15.83 2.73 -15.44
CA GLY A 74 16.53 3.98 -15.72
C GLY A 74 16.12 5.15 -14.81
N SER A 75 15.28 4.93 -13.80
CA SER A 75 14.72 5.98 -12.95
C SER A 75 14.76 5.65 -11.45
N THR A 76 14.76 6.69 -10.61
CA THR A 76 14.60 6.50 -9.16
C THR A 76 13.17 6.10 -8.84
N LEU A 77 13.02 5.04 -8.05
CA LEU A 77 11.73 4.60 -7.53
C LEU A 77 11.53 5.19 -6.14
N SER A 78 10.45 5.94 -5.97
CA SER A 78 10.01 6.53 -4.70
C SER A 78 8.86 5.72 -4.12
N HIS A 79 8.54 5.96 -2.85
CA HIS A 79 7.41 5.33 -2.17
C HIS A 79 7.42 3.79 -2.21
N VAL A 80 8.60 3.19 -2.17
CA VAL A 80 8.76 1.74 -2.29
C VAL A 80 8.31 1.06 -1.00
N VAL A 81 7.34 0.17 -1.11
CA VAL A 81 6.78 -0.65 -0.03
C VAL A 81 6.73 -2.10 -0.46
N LEU A 82 7.29 -2.99 0.35
CA LEU A 82 7.25 -4.44 0.16
C LEU A 82 6.22 -5.06 1.10
N LYS A 83 5.36 -5.91 0.55
CA LYS A 83 4.38 -6.69 1.30
C LYS A 83 4.42 -8.16 0.93
N SER A 84 4.03 -9.00 1.86
CA SER A 84 3.61 -10.37 1.56
C SER A 84 2.29 -10.36 0.77
N LEU A 85 1.95 -11.47 0.13
CA LEU A 85 0.65 -11.65 -0.54
C LEU A 85 -0.56 -11.58 0.42
N SER A 86 -0.33 -11.68 1.74
CA SER A 86 -1.35 -11.45 2.76
C SER A 86 -1.45 -9.97 3.18
N GLY A 87 -0.69 -9.08 2.54
CA GLY A 87 -0.68 -7.64 2.80
C GLY A 87 0.20 -7.18 3.97
N GLU A 88 0.94 -8.08 4.63
CA GLU A 88 1.84 -7.73 5.74
C GLU A 88 3.11 -7.06 5.20
N SER A 89 3.47 -5.91 5.77
CA SER A 89 4.73 -5.20 5.46
C SER A 89 5.95 -6.04 5.84
N LEU A 90 6.90 -6.18 4.91
CA LEU A 90 8.09 -7.00 5.13
C LEU A 90 9.23 -6.20 5.79
N PRO A 91 9.95 -6.78 6.75
CA PRO A 91 11.10 -6.13 7.38
C PRO A 91 12.22 -5.87 6.39
N VAL A 92 12.58 -4.60 6.20
CA VAL A 92 13.74 -4.21 5.38
C VAL A 92 14.96 -4.04 6.27
N LEU A 93 16.03 -4.77 5.93
CA LEU A 93 17.29 -4.79 6.67
C LEU A 93 18.25 -3.71 6.21
N TYR A 94 18.32 -3.46 4.91
CA TYR A 94 19.30 -2.55 4.33
C TYR A 94 18.88 -2.06 2.94
N VAL A 95 19.30 -0.85 2.58
CA VAL A 95 19.17 -0.26 1.24
C VAL A 95 20.53 0.31 0.82
N GLY A 96 20.99 -0.05 -0.38
CA GLY A 96 22.30 0.39 -0.87
C GLY A 96 22.70 -0.24 -2.20
N GLN A 97 23.89 0.12 -2.71
CA GLN A 97 24.41 -0.39 -3.99
C GLN A 97 24.93 -1.83 -3.91
N SER A 98 25.29 -2.31 -2.71
CA SER A 98 25.85 -3.65 -2.49
C SER A 98 25.44 -4.18 -1.12
N ALA A 99 25.45 -5.50 -0.97
CA ALA A 99 25.09 -6.12 0.31
C ALA A 99 26.02 -5.61 1.42
N PRO A 100 25.51 -5.39 2.65
CA PRO A 100 26.34 -4.94 3.75
C PRO A 100 27.32 -6.06 4.14
N ARG A 101 28.49 -5.69 4.69
CA ARG A 101 29.48 -6.67 5.19
C ARG A 101 28.94 -7.54 6.32
N ALA A 102 27.96 -7.03 7.07
CA ALA A 102 27.27 -7.73 8.13
C ALA A 102 25.81 -7.28 8.20
N TRP A 103 24.92 -8.23 8.48
CA TRP A 103 23.50 -7.92 8.68
C TRP A 103 23.24 -7.20 10.01
N PRO A 104 22.22 -6.34 10.08
CA PRO A 104 21.83 -5.71 11.33
C PRO A 104 21.50 -6.77 12.40
N LYS A 105 21.76 -6.47 13.67
CA LYS A 105 21.28 -7.28 14.80
C LYS A 105 19.77 -7.09 14.98
N ARG A 106 19.09 -8.00 15.68
CA ARG A 106 17.64 -7.87 15.95
C ARG A 106 17.28 -6.58 16.70
N SER A 107 18.19 -6.08 17.53
CA SER A 107 18.04 -4.83 18.28
C SER A 107 18.34 -3.57 17.47
N SER A 108 18.99 -3.70 16.31
CA SER A 108 19.18 -2.56 15.41
C SER A 108 17.96 -2.38 14.52
N GLN A 109 17.63 -1.12 14.30
CA GLN A 109 16.41 -0.65 13.64
C GLN A 109 16.20 -1.32 12.28
N ILE A 110 15.12 -2.10 12.18
CA ILE A 110 14.49 -2.42 10.89
C ILE A 110 14.07 -1.09 10.29
N LEU A 111 14.44 -0.85 9.03
CA LEU A 111 14.12 0.43 8.40
C LEU A 111 12.59 0.52 8.19
N SER A 112 12.03 1.71 8.36
CA SER A 112 10.60 1.96 8.17
C SER A 112 10.34 2.47 6.75
N ALA A 113 9.36 1.87 6.09
CA ALA A 113 8.85 2.32 4.79
C ALA A 113 8.15 3.70 4.91
N PRO A 114 7.96 4.44 3.80
CA PRO A 114 8.39 4.13 2.44
C PRO A 114 9.88 4.34 2.17
N PHE A 115 10.43 3.57 1.23
CA PHE A 115 11.82 3.70 0.80
C PHE A 115 11.95 4.43 -0.53
N THR A 116 13.15 4.98 -0.76
CA THR A 116 13.59 5.43 -2.09
C THR A 116 14.67 4.48 -2.57
N LEU A 117 14.54 4.01 -3.80
CA LEU A 117 15.45 3.08 -4.44
C LEU A 117 16.01 3.72 -5.71
N GLN A 118 17.23 4.24 -5.62
CA GLN A 118 17.90 4.86 -6.77
C GLN A 118 18.23 3.83 -7.84
N VAL A 119 18.55 4.31 -9.04
CA VAL A 119 19.02 3.47 -10.15
C VAL A 119 20.20 2.61 -9.71
N GLY A 120 20.09 1.30 -9.91
CA GLY A 120 21.13 0.32 -9.57
C GLY A 120 21.13 -0.14 -8.10
N GLN A 121 20.48 0.60 -7.20
CA GLN A 121 20.40 0.22 -5.78
C GLN A 121 19.54 -1.02 -5.57
N SER A 122 19.81 -1.68 -4.46
CA SER A 122 19.06 -2.82 -3.98
C SER A 122 18.56 -2.60 -2.57
N MET A 123 17.50 -3.31 -2.24
CA MET A 123 16.91 -3.41 -0.93
C MET A 123 16.94 -4.87 -0.50
N TRP A 124 17.42 -5.12 0.71
CA TRP A 124 17.47 -6.44 1.31
C TRP A 124 16.44 -6.54 2.42
N PHE A 125 15.61 -7.57 2.36
CA PHE A 125 14.46 -7.73 3.25
C PHE A 125 14.28 -9.18 3.68
N VAL A 126 13.54 -9.36 4.76
CA VAL A 126 13.26 -10.68 5.34
C VAL A 126 11.94 -11.19 4.77
N GLY A 127 11.98 -12.37 4.15
CA GLY A 127 10.77 -13.01 3.65
C GLY A 127 10.18 -14.02 4.65
N PRO A 128 8.90 -14.39 4.48
CA PRO A 128 8.18 -15.29 5.38
C PRO A 128 8.52 -16.77 5.16
N LYS A 129 8.95 -17.15 3.94
CA LYS A 129 9.21 -18.55 3.53
C LYS A 129 10.41 -18.64 2.57
N ASN A 130 10.98 -19.83 2.44
CA ASN A 130 12.04 -20.15 1.47
C ASN A 130 11.53 -20.09 0.01
N PRO A 131 12.42 -19.88 -0.98
CA PRO A 131 12.02 -19.85 -2.38
C PRO A 131 11.42 -21.20 -2.84
N PRO A 132 10.52 -21.19 -3.86
CA PRO A 132 10.07 -20.02 -4.60
C PRO A 132 9.11 -19.13 -3.79
N ALA A 133 9.29 -17.81 -3.91
CA ALA A 133 8.51 -16.82 -3.18
C ALA A 133 8.03 -15.68 -4.08
N GLN A 134 6.86 -15.15 -3.73
CA GLN A 134 6.21 -14.02 -4.39
C GLN A 134 5.93 -12.94 -3.36
N PHE A 135 6.13 -11.68 -3.76
CA PHE A 135 5.90 -10.51 -2.94
C PHE A 135 5.18 -9.43 -3.72
N GLU A 136 4.37 -8.66 -3.01
CA GLU A 136 3.77 -7.46 -3.53
C GLU A 136 4.73 -6.29 -3.37
N LEU A 137 4.86 -5.50 -4.42
CA LEU A 137 5.69 -4.30 -4.43
C LEU A 137 4.86 -3.11 -4.91
N LEU A 138 4.77 -2.09 -4.06
CA LEU A 138 4.18 -0.81 -4.39
C LEU A 138 5.29 0.21 -4.55
N TRP A 139 5.23 1.04 -5.58
CA TRP A 139 6.25 2.06 -5.84
C TRP A 139 5.71 3.18 -6.74
N GLN A 140 6.45 4.27 -6.85
CA GLN A 140 6.11 5.40 -7.71
C GLN A 140 7.39 5.90 -8.40
N ALA A 141 7.44 5.89 -9.74
CA ALA A 141 8.53 6.55 -10.46
C ALA A 141 8.38 8.08 -10.33
N SER A 142 9.49 8.79 -10.44
CA SER A 142 9.49 10.26 -10.32
C SER A 142 8.47 10.91 -11.25
N GLY A 143 7.49 11.63 -10.68
CA GLY A 143 6.43 12.31 -11.43
C GLY A 143 5.26 11.42 -11.89
N ASP A 144 5.31 10.11 -11.64
CA ASP A 144 4.28 9.17 -12.08
C ASP A 144 3.24 8.87 -10.99
N ARG A 145 2.16 8.17 -11.36
CA ARG A 145 1.18 7.64 -10.40
C ARG A 145 1.75 6.44 -9.63
N PRO A 146 1.27 6.15 -8.42
CA PRO A 146 1.60 4.92 -7.71
C PRO A 146 1.30 3.69 -8.58
N ARG A 147 2.24 2.75 -8.60
CA ARG A 147 2.19 1.48 -9.31
C ARG A 147 2.28 0.33 -8.32
N PHE A 148 1.77 -0.82 -8.75
CA PHE A 148 1.78 -2.06 -8.00
C PHE A 148 2.26 -3.17 -8.94
N ASP A 149 3.08 -4.09 -8.42
CA ASP A 149 3.52 -5.28 -9.15
C ASP A 149 3.71 -6.47 -8.21
N ILE A 150 3.59 -7.69 -8.75
CA ILE A 150 3.91 -8.93 -8.06
C ILE A 150 5.26 -9.43 -8.57
N ILE A 151 6.27 -9.38 -7.70
CA ILE A 151 7.62 -9.86 -8.02
C ILE A 151 7.81 -11.29 -7.51
N GLN A 152 8.46 -12.12 -8.33
CA GLN A 152 8.74 -13.52 -8.00
C GLN A 152 10.23 -13.82 -8.07
N THR A 153 10.70 -14.69 -7.18
CA THR A 153 12.09 -15.15 -7.19
C THR A 153 12.37 -15.89 -8.49
N SER A 154 13.43 -15.50 -9.18
CA SER A 154 13.95 -16.24 -10.36
C SER A 154 14.45 -17.63 -9.97
#